data_AF-A0A2E1FMY6-F1
#
_entry.id   AF-A0A2E1FMY6-F1
#
_cell.length_a   1.000
_cell.length_b   1.000
_cell.length_c   1.000
_cell.angle_alpha   90.00
_cell.angle_beta   90.00
_cell.angle_gamma   90.00
#
_symmetry.space_group_name_H-M   'P 1'
#
loop_
_entity.id
_entity.type
_entity.pdbx_description
1 polymer ?
#
loop_
_entity_poly.entity_id
_entity_poly.type
_entity_poly.pdbx_seq_one_letter_code
_entity_poly.pdbx_strand_id
1 'polypeptide(L)'
;MKVYPFEGNRPGCSFDYFRVREGPNYFVSHYKGSTRGHIDPKECWRALGMAKFTDSGKALKAWCLEMDEMYSSSVKEGVVDTSFASEAALEDPTTNTKMIV
;
A
#
# COMPACT_ATOMS: atom_id res chain seq x y z
N MET A 1 6.01 -3.06 -4.58
CA MET A 1 4.54 -2.82 -4.59
C MET A 1 3.88 -4.14 -4.94
N LYS A 2 3.02 -4.67 -4.07
CA LYS A 2 2.30 -5.94 -4.31
C LYS A 2 0.81 -5.65 -4.41
N VAL A 3 0.17 -6.22 -5.42
CA VAL A 3 -1.25 -6.00 -5.72
C VAL A 3 -2.04 -7.26 -5.40
N TYR A 4 -3.15 -7.11 -4.70
CA TYR A 4 -4.08 -8.18 -4.38
C TYR A 4 -5.44 -7.84 -5.02
N PRO A 5 -5.80 -8.49 -6.13
CA PRO A 5 -7.09 -8.28 -6.75
C PRO A 5 -8.20 -8.99 -5.98
N PHE A 6 -9.38 -8.37 -5.90
CA PHE A 6 -10.58 -9.05 -5.41
C PHE A 6 -11.05 -10.11 -6.42
N GLU A 7 -11.37 -11.31 -5.95
CA GLU A 7 -11.77 -12.44 -6.80
C GLU A 7 -13.01 -12.14 -7.66
N GLY A 8 -13.91 -11.29 -7.16
CA GLY A 8 -15.12 -10.88 -7.87
C GLY A 8 -14.94 -9.81 -8.95
N ASN A 9 -13.70 -9.48 -9.32
CA ASN A 9 -13.40 -8.43 -10.30
C ASN A 9 -13.97 -8.74 -11.69
N ARG A 10 -14.58 -7.73 -12.31
CA ARG A 10 -15.15 -7.77 -13.66
C ARG A 10 -14.65 -6.56 -14.47
N PRO A 11 -14.71 -6.60 -15.82
CA PRO A 11 -14.21 -5.51 -16.67
C PRO A 11 -14.76 -4.10 -16.39
N GLY A 12 -15.94 -3.98 -15.77
CA GLY A 12 -16.53 -2.69 -15.37
C GLY A 12 -16.62 -2.44 -13.86
N CYS A 13 -16.07 -3.35 -13.04
CA CYS A 13 -16.14 -3.31 -11.59
C CYS A 13 -14.93 -4.06 -11.01
N SER A 14 -13.87 -3.34 -10.66
CA SER A 14 -12.67 -3.94 -10.08
C SER A 14 -12.27 -3.27 -8.77
N PHE A 15 -11.77 -4.07 -7.85
CA PHE A 15 -11.26 -3.64 -6.56
C PHE A 15 -9.92 -4.33 -6.33
N ASP A 16 -8.89 -3.52 -6.11
CA ASP A 16 -7.52 -3.99 -5.96
C ASP A 16 -6.92 -3.35 -4.71
N TYR A 17 -6.21 -4.14 -3.90
CA TYR A 17 -5.49 -3.67 -2.72
C TYR A 17 -4.00 -3.56 -3.03
N PHE A 18 -3.43 -2.40 -2.72
CA PHE A 18 -2.04 -2.08 -2.99
C PHE A 18 -1.26 -2.01 -1.69
N ARG A 19 -0.35 -2.99 -1.54
CA ARG A 19 0.67 -2.97 -0.50
C ARG A 19 1.91 -2.24 -1.00
N VAL A 20 2.16 -1.07 -0.42
CA VAL A 20 3.32 -0.23 -0.74
C VAL A 20 4.42 -0.39 0.30
N ARG A 21 5.66 -0.17 -0.14
CA ARG A 21 6.83 -0.21 0.75
C ARG A 21 6.87 1.03 1.64
N GLU A 22 6.55 2.19 1.07
CA GLU A 22 6.58 3.49 1.72
C GLU A 22 5.20 4.13 1.63
N GLY A 23 4.77 4.82 2.70
CA GLY A 23 3.43 5.41 2.80
C GLY A 23 2.32 4.40 3.13
N PRO A 24 1.07 4.86 3.29
CA PRO A 24 -0.05 3.99 3.67
C PRO A 24 -0.43 3.04 2.53
N ASN A 25 -0.84 1.81 2.89
CA ASN A 25 -1.49 0.92 1.92
C ASN A 25 -2.83 1.53 1.51
N TYR A 26 -3.28 1.23 0.30
CA TYR A 26 -4.53 1.79 -0.23
C TYR A 26 -5.26 0.80 -1.11
N PHE A 27 -6.57 0.99 -1.22
CA PHE A 27 -7.44 0.30 -2.15
C PHE A 27 -7.64 1.17 -3.38
N VAL A 28 -7.81 0.56 -4.55
CA VAL A 28 -8.33 1.23 -5.73
C VAL A 28 -9.62 0.55 -6.13
N SER A 29 -10.67 1.36 -6.27
CA SER A 29 -11.95 0.92 -6.81
C SER A 29 -12.11 1.49 -8.21
N HIS A 30 -12.45 0.64 -9.16
CA HIS A 30 -13.02 1.02 -10.45
C HIS A 30 -14.48 0.60 -10.49
N TYR A 31 -15.38 1.57 -10.58
CA TYR A 31 -16.82 1.31 -10.65
C TYR A 31 -17.51 2.40 -11.45
N LYS A 32 -18.37 2.01 -12.40
CA LYS A 32 -19.13 2.92 -13.28
C LYS A 32 -18.24 3.95 -14.01
N GLY A 33 -17.08 3.52 -14.50
CA GLY A 33 -16.17 4.38 -15.24
C GLY A 33 -15.40 5.39 -14.37
N SER A 34 -15.55 5.35 -13.05
CA SER A 34 -14.75 6.14 -12.11
C SER A 34 -13.74 5.25 -11.40
N THR A 35 -12.48 5.68 -11.40
CA THR A 35 -11.40 5.04 -10.64
C THR A 35 -11.00 5.96 -9.48
N ARG A 36 -10.99 5.44 -8.26
CA ARG A 36 -10.64 6.20 -7.05
C ARG A 36 -9.77 5.37 -6.11
N GLY A 37 -8.78 6.01 -5.50
CA GLY A 37 -7.98 5.45 -4.43
C GLY A 37 -8.59 5.74 -3.06
N HIS A 38 -8.55 4.78 -2.16
CA HIS A 38 -9.09 4.86 -0.80
C HIS A 38 -8.05 4.35 0.19
N ILE A 39 -7.81 5.09 1.26
CA ILE A 39 -6.97 4.62 2.38
C ILE A 39 -7.84 3.78 3.32
N ASP A 40 -9.03 4.27 3.63
CA ASP A 40 -9.95 3.58 4.52
C ASP A 40 -10.70 2.44 3.80
N PRO A 41 -10.75 1.23 4.37
CA PRO A 41 -11.48 0.11 3.78
C PRO A 41 -12.99 0.42 3.65
N LYS A 42 -13.53 1.24 4.57
CA LYS A 42 -14.95 1.65 4.58
C LYS A 42 -15.35 2.46 3.35
N GLU A 43 -14.47 3.31 2.85
CA GLU A 43 -14.74 4.14 1.67
C GLU A 43 -14.70 3.30 0.39
N CYS A 44 -13.85 2.28 0.35
CA CYS A 44 -13.71 1.36 -0.78
C CYS A 44 -15.04 0.68 -1.14
N TRP A 45 -15.73 0.01 -0.21
CA TRP A 45 -17.01 -0.64 -0.52
C TRP A 45 -18.20 0.34 -0.60
N ARG A 46 -18.07 1.55 -0.04
CA ARG A 46 -19.10 2.61 -0.17
C ARG A 46 -19.20 3.13 -1.61
N ALA A 47 -18.12 3.03 -2.39
CA ALA A 47 -18.11 3.38 -3.82
C ALA A 47 -19.19 2.63 -4.62
N LEU A 48 -19.62 1.45 -4.18
CA LEU A 48 -20.71 0.68 -4.81
C LEU A 48 -22.10 1.34 -4.69
N GLY A 49 -22.28 2.29 -3.77
CA GLY A 49 -23.58 2.94 -3.52
C GLY A 49 -24.62 1.95 -2.99
N MET A 50 -25.74 1.77 -3.72
CA MET A 50 -26.79 0.80 -3.37
C MET A 50 -26.37 -0.66 -3.60
N ALA A 51 -25.42 -0.91 -4.50
CA ALA A 51 -24.96 -2.26 -4.81
C ALA A 51 -24.19 -2.92 -3.64
N LYS A 52 -23.80 -2.16 -2.62
CA LYS A 52 -23.13 -2.67 -1.41
C LYS A 52 -23.97 -3.68 -0.62
N PHE A 53 -25.30 -3.68 -0.80
CA PHE A 53 -26.21 -4.60 -0.11
C PHE A 53 -26.41 -5.92 -0.84
N THR A 54 -25.92 -6.04 -2.08
CA THR A 54 -25.89 -7.30 -2.82
C THR A 54 -24.92 -8.28 -2.15
N ASP A 55 -25.06 -9.57 -2.44
CA ASP A 55 -24.16 -10.57 -1.85
C ASP A 55 -22.71 -10.37 -2.30
N SER A 56 -22.51 -9.91 -3.54
CA SER A 56 -21.17 -9.49 -4.01
C SER A 56 -20.61 -8.28 -3.25
N GLY A 57 -21.46 -7.32 -2.87
CA GLY A 57 -21.05 -6.16 -2.07
C GLY A 57 -20.72 -6.52 -0.63
N LYS A 58 -21.42 -7.50 -0.05
CA LYS A 58 -21.08 -8.06 1.28
C LYS A 58 -19.75 -8.82 1.25
N ALA A 59 -19.52 -9.60 0.20
CA ALA A 59 -18.25 -10.30 0.00
C ALA A 59 -17.07 -9.32 -0.14
N LEU A 60 -17.26 -8.25 -0.93
CA LEU A 60 -16.25 -7.18 -1.04
C LEU A 60 -15.99 -6.51 0.31
N LYS A 61 -17.03 -6.21 1.09
CA LYS A 61 -16.87 -5.63 2.43
C LYS A 61 -16.04 -6.52 3.34
N ALA A 62 -16.32 -7.83 3.35
CA ALA A 62 -15.56 -8.79 4.15
C ALA A 62 -14.08 -8.80 3.73
N TRP A 63 -13.83 -8.86 2.42
CA TRP A 63 -12.47 -8.81 1.85
C TRP A 63 -11.72 -7.51 2.19
N CYS A 64 -12.37 -6.34 2.09
CA CYS A 64 -11.73 -5.07 2.44
C CYS A 64 -11.32 -5.02 3.92
N LEU A 65 -12.15 -5.57 4.82
CA LEU A 65 -11.84 -5.63 6.25
C LEU A 65 -10.69 -6.60 6.54
N GLU A 66 -10.70 -7.77 5.88
CA GLU A 66 -9.65 -8.77 6.02
C GLU A 66 -8.29 -8.23 5.55
N MET A 67 -8.24 -7.55 4.40
CA MET A 67 -7.01 -6.95 3.88
C MET A 67 -6.48 -5.84 4.79
N ASP A 68 -7.36 -5.02 5.35
CA ASP A 68 -6.97 -3.99 6.30
C ASP A 68 -6.42 -4.62 7.58
N GLU A 69 -7.10 -5.60 8.16
CA GLU A 69 -6.65 -6.28 9.38
C GLU A 69 -5.30 -6.98 9.20
N MET A 70 -5.09 -7.68 8.07
CA MET A 70 -3.85 -8.41 7.79
C MET A 70 -2.64 -7.49 7.60
N TYR A 71 -2.83 -6.30 7.01
CA TYR A 71 -1.71 -5.48 6.55
C TYR A 71 -1.58 -4.11 7.22
N SER A 72 -2.60 -3.64 7.94
CA SER A 72 -2.59 -2.37 8.70
C SER A 72 -1.57 -2.39 9.83
N SER A 73 -1.43 -3.53 10.53
CA SER A 73 -0.53 -3.71 11.67
C SER A 73 0.85 -4.26 11.28
N SER A 74 1.03 -4.68 10.03
CA SER A 74 2.30 -5.27 9.59
C SER A 74 3.44 -4.24 9.62
N VAL A 75 4.42 -4.46 10.50
CA VAL A 75 5.65 -3.66 10.54
C VAL A 75 6.35 -3.84 9.20
N LYS A 76 6.51 -2.74 8.47
CA LYS A 76 7.19 -2.74 7.18
C LYS A 76 8.68 -2.93 7.45
N GLU A 77 9.24 -4.04 7.00
CA GLU A 77 10.68 -4.25 7.06
C GLU A 77 11.39 -3.19 6.23
N GLY A 78 12.08 -2.28 6.91
CA GLY A 78 12.96 -1.31 6.27
C GLY A 78 14.15 -2.04 5.68
N VAL A 79 14.35 -1.93 4.36
CA VAL A 79 15.63 -2.32 3.76
C VAL A 79 16.65 -1.27 4.17
N VAL A 80 17.79 -1.71 4.70
CA VAL A 80 18.93 -0.83 5.05
C VAL A 80 19.32 -0.05 3.81
N ASP A 81 19.40 1.28 3.94
CA ASP A 81 19.81 2.16 2.86
C ASP A 81 21.28 1.90 2.50
N THR A 82 21.52 1.32 1.33
CA THR A 82 22.86 1.08 0.77
C THR A 82 23.22 2.11 -0.30
N SER A 83 22.52 3.25 -0.34
CA SER A 83 22.83 4.32 -1.29
C SER A 83 24.23 4.90 -1.06
N PHE A 84 24.82 5.47 -2.12
CA PHE A 84 26.21 5.94 -2.22
C PHE A 84 26.68 6.86 -1.07
N ALA A 85 25.77 7.55 -0.37
CA ALA A 85 26.09 8.43 0.74
C ALA A 85 26.27 7.70 2.10
N SER A 86 25.88 6.43 2.19
CA SER A 86 25.99 5.65 3.43
C SER A 86 27.43 5.34 3.81
N GLU A 87 28.34 5.22 2.84
CA GLU A 87 29.78 5.00 3.06
C GLU A 87 30.48 6.28 3.58
N ALA A 88 30.10 7.44 3.05
CA ALA A 88 30.65 8.75 3.46
C ALA A 88 30.21 9.20 4.86
N ALA A 89 29.18 8.59 5.44
CA ALA A 89 28.72 8.86 6.81
C ALA A 89 29.41 7.97 7.86
N LEU A 90 30.07 6.88 7.43
CA LEU A 90 30.79 5.94 8.29
C LEU A 90 32.27 6.30 8.48
N GLU A 91 32.86 7.02 7.54
CA GLU A 91 34.24 7.51 7.66
C GLU A 91 34.26 8.97 8.12
N ASP A 92 34.87 9.22 9.29
CA ASP A 92 35.21 10.58 9.69
C ASP A 92 36.26 11.11 8.69
N PRO A 93 35.98 12.19 7.94
CA PRO A 93 36.85 12.72 6.88
C PRO A 93 38.23 13.14 7.38
N THR A 94 38.43 13.22 8.69
CA THR A 94 39.71 13.56 9.31
C THR A 94 40.64 12.36 9.52
N THR A 95 40.14 11.12 9.41
CA THR A 95 40.88 9.90 9.78
C THR A 95 42.12 9.65 8.91
N ASN A 96 42.12 10.11 7.65
CA ASN A 96 43.24 9.92 6.72
C ASN A 96 44.15 11.15 6.56
N THR A 97 43.90 12.24 7.29
CA THR A 97 44.68 13.48 7.15
C THR A 97 45.82 13.51 8.16
N LYS A 98 47.02 13.08 7.77
CA LYS A 98 48.23 13.32 8.56
C LYS A 98 48.57 14.81 8.51
N MET A 99 48.40 15.51 9.64
CA MET A 99 48.98 16.83 9.82
C MET A 99 50.51 16.69 9.81
N ILE A 100 51.15 17.18 8.75
CA ILE A 100 52.61 17.27 8.67
C ILE A 100 53.01 18.40 9.63
N VAL A 101 53.78 18.08 10.67
CA VAL A 101 54.40 19.06 11.59
C VAL A 101 55.66 19.62 10.96
#